data_AF-A0A226HME4-F1
#
_entry.id   AF-A0A226HME4-F1
#
_cell.length_a   1.000
_cell.length_b   1.000
_cell.length_c   1.000
_cell.angle_alpha   90.00
_cell.angle_beta   90.00
_cell.angle_gamma   90.00
#
_symmetry.space_group_name_H-M   'P 1'
#
loop_
_entity.id
_entity.type
_entity.pdbx_description
1 polymer ?
#
loop_
_entity_poly.entity_id
_entity_poly.type
_entity_poly.pdbx_seq_one_letter_code
_entity_poly.pdbx_strand_id
1 'polypeptide(L)'
;MKIKNLFLFLVLTIVSCQKDQKKTQTKNTLIAENTQIAEVEKKGTEERILHIDTIKISENKNDVVSHVFANLMKQEADKNSIVTSTFRLDFFKGKTKISSSTVAIQYYEKNSEWGGSLGLSNSSTKNSSFIKIETGYPACGYTFSNYLFYLKNNNLQLVHEWEAMSDGGWGIWTEFITDDLDKDPVKFYCKTVSLEPDDNDTEDSGVLKYSDSTLFSLQGNKWKKKLLSAKEKPYFEKKTTATAFYQQD
;
A
#
# COMPACT_ATOMS: atom_id res chain seq x y z
N MET A 1 -73.31 4.99 40.66
CA MET A 1 -73.48 4.83 39.20
C MET A 1 -72.36 3.92 38.68
N LYS A 2 -72.74 2.74 38.17
CA LYS A 2 -72.09 1.87 37.15
C LYS A 2 -70.60 1.48 37.37
N ILE A 3 -70.29 0.22 37.73
CA ILE A 3 -70.07 -0.97 36.85
C ILE A 3 -68.81 -0.75 35.98
N LYS A 4 -67.66 -1.43 36.16
CA LYS A 4 -67.22 -2.79 35.70
C LYS A 4 -65.68 -2.69 35.66
N ASN A 5 -64.81 -3.63 36.05
CA ASN A 5 -64.48 -4.98 35.55
C ASN A 5 -63.24 -5.37 36.39
N LEU A 6 -63.20 -6.44 37.19
CA LEU A 6 -62.84 -7.82 36.83
C LEU A 6 -61.73 -7.94 35.78
N PHE A 7 -60.54 -8.41 36.17
CA PHE A 7 -59.61 -9.33 35.44
C PHE A 7 -58.31 -9.40 36.30
N LEU A 8 -58.14 -10.41 37.17
CA LEU A 8 -57.70 -11.79 36.91
C LEU A 8 -56.26 -11.87 36.36
N PHE A 9 -55.37 -12.40 37.21
CA PHE A 9 -54.15 -13.16 36.96
C PHE A 9 -53.43 -12.98 35.61
N LEU A 10 -52.20 -12.45 35.66
CA LEU A 10 -51.07 -13.10 34.97
C LEU A 10 -49.74 -12.72 35.65
N VAL A 11 -49.23 -13.68 36.43
CA VAL A 11 -47.85 -13.70 36.90
C VAL A 11 -46.99 -14.09 35.70
N LEU A 12 -46.25 -13.13 35.14
CA LEU A 12 -45.17 -13.39 34.19
C LEU A 12 -43.84 -13.16 34.92
N THR A 13 -43.24 -14.27 35.31
CA THR A 13 -41.85 -14.38 35.74
C THR A 13 -40.94 -14.06 34.55
N ILE A 14 -40.31 -12.88 34.57
CA ILE A 14 -39.11 -12.60 33.75
C ILE A 14 -37.89 -12.77 34.66
N VAL A 15 -37.37 -13.99 34.64
CA VAL A 15 -36.10 -14.38 35.24
C VAL A 15 -34.97 -13.91 34.32
N SER A 16 -34.03 -13.19 34.94
CA SER A 16 -32.59 -13.15 34.66
C SER A 16 -32.11 -12.67 33.29
N CYS A 17 -31.36 -11.57 33.26
CA CYS A 17 -29.90 -11.62 33.35
C CYS A 17 -29.37 -10.17 33.33
N GLN A 18 -28.89 -9.68 34.48
CA GLN A 18 -28.17 -8.41 34.52
C GLN A 18 -26.91 -8.57 33.67
N LYS A 19 -26.86 -7.86 32.54
CA LYS A 19 -25.67 -7.78 31.69
C LYS A 19 -24.53 -7.17 32.51
N ASP A 20 -23.53 -7.99 32.81
CA ASP A 20 -22.23 -7.56 33.26
C ASP A 20 -21.70 -6.44 32.37
N GLN A 21 -21.40 -5.29 32.96
CA GLN A 21 -20.57 -4.27 32.36
C GLN A 21 -19.14 -4.83 32.23
N LYS A 22 -18.87 -5.51 31.12
CA LYS A 22 -17.48 -5.75 30.70
C LYS A 22 -16.85 -4.40 30.38
N LYS A 23 -15.93 -3.97 31.25
CA LYS A 23 -14.88 -3.02 30.94
C LYS A 23 -14.27 -3.40 29.59
N THR A 24 -14.51 -2.59 28.57
CA THR A 24 -13.79 -2.69 27.30
C THR A 24 -12.36 -2.23 27.58
N GLN A 25 -11.49 -3.19 27.93
CA GLN A 25 -10.07 -3.04 27.71
C GLN A 25 -9.90 -2.73 26.22
N THR A 26 -9.37 -1.55 25.92
CA THR A 26 -8.84 -1.18 24.61
C THR A 26 -7.71 -2.15 24.29
N LYS A 27 -8.08 -3.33 23.79
CA LYS A 27 -7.16 -4.29 23.21
C LYS A 27 -6.73 -3.63 21.91
N ASN A 28 -5.45 -3.24 21.84
CA ASN A 28 -4.77 -2.88 20.61
C ASN A 28 -5.02 -4.01 19.60
N THR A 29 -6.02 -3.83 18.76
CA THR A 29 -6.24 -4.67 17.59
C THR A 29 -5.10 -4.35 16.65
N LEU A 30 -4.06 -5.17 16.71
CA LEU A 30 -3.19 -5.35 15.56
C LEU A 30 -4.11 -5.75 14.42
N ILE A 31 -4.45 -4.80 13.56
CA ILE A 31 -5.05 -5.08 12.27
C ILE A 31 -3.94 -5.79 11.50
N ALA A 32 -3.90 -7.11 11.65
CA ALA A 32 -3.24 -7.97 10.70
C ALA A 32 -4.07 -7.85 9.42
N GLU A 33 -3.71 -6.88 8.57
CA GLU A 33 -4.04 -6.98 7.16
C GLU A 33 -3.46 -8.31 6.69
N ASN A 34 -4.37 -9.26 6.48
CA ASN A 34 -4.07 -10.56 5.95
C ASN A 34 -3.84 -10.41 4.43
N THR A 35 -2.81 -9.65 4.06
CA THR A 35 -2.23 -9.78 2.73
C THR A 35 -1.48 -11.10 2.77
N GLN A 36 -2.04 -12.14 2.16
CA GLN A 36 -1.33 -13.40 1.96
C GLN A 36 -0.02 -13.07 1.23
N ILE A 37 1.07 -13.10 1.99
CA ILE A 37 2.43 -12.95 1.49
C ILE A 37 2.65 -14.15 0.57
N ALA A 38 2.77 -13.91 -0.73
CA ALA A 38 3.13 -14.94 -1.69
C ALA A 38 4.47 -15.55 -1.25
N GLU A 39 4.42 -16.83 -0.88
CA GLU A 39 5.60 -17.61 -0.59
C GLU A 39 6.32 -17.91 -1.92
N VAL A 40 7.65 -17.84 -1.92
CA VAL A 40 8.47 -18.07 -3.12
C VAL A 40 8.20 -19.49 -3.64
N GLU A 41 7.49 -19.60 -4.77
CA GLU A 41 7.24 -20.89 -5.39
C GLU A 41 8.54 -21.55 -5.87
N LYS A 42 8.81 -22.74 -5.34
CA LYS A 42 9.81 -23.67 -5.87
C LYS A 42 9.24 -24.35 -7.12
N LYS A 43 9.92 -24.14 -8.26
CA LYS A 43 9.90 -24.93 -9.51
C LYS A 43 8.69 -25.87 -9.67
N GLY A 44 7.64 -25.39 -10.34
CA GLY A 44 6.54 -26.21 -10.82
C GLY A 44 5.93 -25.61 -12.08
N THR A 45 6.05 -26.32 -13.21
CA THR A 45 5.44 -26.04 -14.54
C THR A 45 5.82 -24.69 -15.19
N GLU A 46 6.27 -24.71 -16.45
CA GLU A 46 6.42 -23.49 -17.24
C GLU A 46 5.03 -22.86 -17.45
N GLU A 47 4.64 -21.97 -16.54
CA GLU A 47 3.47 -21.12 -16.73
C GLU A 47 3.70 -20.28 -17.98
N ARG A 48 2.72 -20.31 -18.89
CA ARG A 48 2.77 -19.57 -20.15
C ARG A 48 2.84 -18.07 -19.87
N ILE A 49 3.94 -17.45 -20.24
CA ILE A 49 4.10 -15.99 -20.19
C ILE A 49 3.36 -15.38 -21.38
N LEU A 50 2.46 -14.43 -21.11
CA LEU A 50 1.66 -13.75 -22.14
C LEU A 50 2.39 -12.53 -22.73
N HIS A 51 3.09 -11.79 -21.87
CA HIS A 51 3.83 -10.58 -22.22
C HIS A 51 4.97 -10.35 -21.21
N ILE A 52 6.03 -9.65 -21.61
CA ILE A 52 7.17 -9.33 -20.75
C ILE A 52 7.51 -7.85 -20.90
N ASP A 53 7.50 -7.13 -19.80
CA ASP A 53 8.06 -5.78 -19.70
C ASP A 53 9.41 -5.81 -18.95
N THR A 54 10.29 -4.88 -19.29
CA THR A 54 11.60 -4.74 -18.63
C THR A 54 11.63 -3.45 -17.82
N ILE A 55 11.88 -3.58 -16.52
CA ILE A 55 12.03 -2.47 -15.59
C ILE A 55 13.51 -2.31 -15.28
N LYS A 56 14.10 -1.21 -15.72
CA LYS A 56 15.50 -0.89 -15.42
C LYS A 56 15.58 -0.24 -14.04
N ILE A 57 16.37 -0.83 -13.14
CA ILE A 57 16.49 -0.36 -11.74
C ILE A 57 17.79 0.41 -11.54
N SER A 58 18.91 -0.14 -12.01
CA SER A 58 20.21 0.50 -11.85
C SER A 58 21.18 0.08 -12.96
N GLU A 59 22.07 1.00 -13.32
CA GLU A 59 23.21 0.76 -14.19
C GLU A 59 24.48 0.31 -13.42
N ASN A 60 24.49 0.51 -12.09
CA ASN A 60 25.64 0.13 -11.27
C ASN A 60 25.63 -1.38 -11.01
N LYS A 61 26.69 -2.06 -11.48
CA LYS A 61 26.85 -3.51 -11.34
C LYS A 61 26.93 -3.99 -9.89
N ASN A 62 27.29 -3.11 -8.96
CA ASN A 62 27.45 -3.45 -7.55
C ASN A 62 26.12 -3.51 -6.80
N ASP A 63 25.06 -2.88 -7.32
CA ASP A 63 23.77 -2.79 -6.68
C ASP A 63 23.11 -4.17 -6.51
N VAL A 64 22.12 -4.24 -5.63
CA VAL A 64 21.43 -5.50 -5.29
C VAL A 64 20.59 -6.03 -6.46
N VAL A 65 20.08 -5.14 -7.31
CA VAL A 65 19.25 -5.44 -8.48
C VAL A 65 19.64 -4.50 -9.62
N SER A 66 19.79 -5.05 -10.82
CA SER A 66 19.99 -4.28 -12.05
C SER A 66 18.70 -4.02 -12.80
N HIS A 67 17.82 -5.03 -12.89
CA HIS A 67 16.56 -4.93 -13.62
C HIS A 67 15.56 -5.98 -13.11
N VAL A 68 14.31 -5.80 -13.49
CA VAL A 68 13.21 -6.71 -13.22
C VAL A 68 12.50 -7.02 -14.54
N PHE A 69 12.13 -8.28 -14.75
CA PHE A 69 11.17 -8.63 -15.80
C PHE A 69 9.78 -8.78 -15.18
N ALA A 70 8.83 -7.96 -15.64
CA ALA A 70 7.43 -8.09 -15.30
C ALA A 70 6.76 -9.01 -16.32
N ASN A 71 6.56 -10.27 -15.93
CA ASN A 71 5.97 -11.29 -16.78
C ASN A 71 4.46 -11.32 -16.54
N LEU A 72 3.65 -10.94 -17.53
CA LEU A 72 2.20 -11.10 -17.47
C LEU A 72 1.88 -12.59 -17.56
N MET A 73 1.32 -13.16 -16.49
CA MET A 73 1.03 -14.59 -16.40
C MET A 73 -0.41 -14.89 -16.81
N LYS A 74 -1.35 -14.04 -16.39
CA LYS A 74 -2.78 -14.18 -16.71
C LYS A 74 -3.54 -12.87 -16.55
N GLN A 75 -4.69 -12.80 -17.21
CA GLN A 75 -5.68 -11.73 -17.04
C GLN A 75 -7.07 -12.35 -16.88
N GLU A 76 -7.78 -11.96 -15.84
CA GLU A 76 -9.08 -12.50 -15.49
C GLU A 76 -10.05 -11.35 -15.18
N ALA A 77 -11.25 -11.39 -15.74
CA ALA A 77 -12.32 -10.46 -15.41
C ALA A 77 -13.21 -11.04 -14.31
N ASP A 78 -13.53 -10.25 -13.30
CA ASP A 78 -14.50 -10.63 -12.28
C ASP A 78 -15.96 -10.46 -12.77
N LYS A 79 -16.93 -10.73 -11.90
CA LYS A 79 -18.36 -10.61 -12.20
C LYS A 79 -18.80 -9.17 -12.51
N ASN A 80 -18.00 -8.18 -12.11
CA ASN A 80 -18.24 -6.76 -12.32
C ASN A 80 -17.43 -6.23 -13.51
N SER A 81 -16.83 -7.12 -14.32
CA SER A 81 -15.96 -6.79 -15.44
C SER A 81 -14.68 -6.05 -15.03
N ILE A 82 -14.26 -6.16 -13.78
CA ILE A 82 -12.95 -5.64 -13.33
C ILE A 82 -11.88 -6.64 -13.78
N VAL A 83 -11.02 -6.21 -14.69
CA VAL A 83 -9.89 -7.02 -15.17
C VAL A 83 -8.74 -6.92 -14.19
N THR A 84 -8.32 -8.07 -13.67
CA THR A 84 -7.12 -8.21 -12.84
C THR A 84 -6.03 -8.92 -13.64
N SER A 85 -4.89 -8.26 -13.78
CA SER A 85 -3.69 -8.79 -14.43
C SER A 85 -2.71 -9.29 -13.38
N THR A 86 -2.32 -10.56 -13.45
CA THR A 86 -1.34 -11.15 -12.54
C THR A 86 0.03 -11.14 -13.19
N PHE A 87 1.00 -10.48 -12.54
CA PHE A 87 2.38 -10.40 -12.99
C PHE A 87 3.31 -11.18 -12.06
N ARG A 88 4.25 -11.91 -12.63
CA ARG A 88 5.43 -12.41 -11.92
C ARG A 88 6.61 -11.47 -12.19
N LEU A 89 7.03 -10.76 -11.15
CA LEU A 89 8.21 -9.90 -11.14
C LEU A 89 9.44 -10.76 -10.88
N ASP A 90 10.31 -10.89 -11.88
CA ASP A 90 11.57 -11.64 -11.77
C ASP A 90 12.74 -10.65 -11.61
N PHE A 91 13.43 -10.70 -10.48
CA PHE A 91 14.51 -9.76 -10.14
C PHE A 91 15.86 -10.32 -10.57
N PHE A 92 16.71 -9.48 -11.17
CA PHE A 92 18.01 -9.88 -11.72
C PHE A 92 19.16 -9.00 -11.23
N LYS A 93 20.30 -9.64 -10.96
CA LYS A 93 21.61 -8.99 -10.85
C LYS A 93 22.49 -9.42 -12.03
N GLY A 94 22.73 -8.49 -12.95
CA GLY A 94 23.38 -8.82 -14.22
C GLY A 94 22.54 -9.84 -14.99
N LYS A 95 23.11 -11.00 -15.30
CA LYS A 95 22.40 -12.08 -16.01
C LYS A 95 21.74 -13.11 -15.09
N THR A 96 21.91 -12.97 -13.77
CA THR A 96 21.46 -13.96 -12.80
C THR A 96 20.15 -13.53 -12.17
N LYS A 97 19.12 -14.36 -12.34
CA LYS A 97 17.87 -14.24 -11.59
C LYS A 97 18.14 -14.53 -10.11
N ILE A 98 17.76 -13.61 -9.23
CA ILE A 98 18.02 -13.71 -7.79
C ILE A 98 16.77 -14.02 -6.97
N SER A 99 15.59 -13.57 -7.42
CA SER A 99 14.32 -13.83 -6.74
C SER A 99 13.12 -13.54 -7.65
N SER A 100 11.92 -13.85 -7.16
CA SER A 100 10.65 -13.52 -7.81
C SER A 100 9.59 -13.14 -6.79
N SER A 101 8.63 -12.32 -7.21
CA SER A 101 7.37 -12.10 -6.48
C SER A 101 6.22 -11.98 -7.46
N THR A 102 5.03 -12.38 -7.05
CA THR A 102 3.79 -12.18 -7.82
C THR A 102 3.04 -10.97 -7.29
N VAL A 103 2.47 -10.17 -8.20
CA VAL A 103 1.59 -9.04 -7.90
C VAL A 103 0.34 -9.11 -8.77
N ALA A 104 -0.77 -8.57 -8.27
CA ALA A 104 -2.03 -8.51 -9.00
C ALA A 104 -2.43 -7.05 -9.17
N ILE A 105 -2.60 -6.62 -10.42
CA ILE A 105 -2.89 -5.23 -10.78
C ILE A 105 -4.29 -5.17 -11.39
N GLN A 106 -5.17 -4.40 -10.78
CA GLN A 106 -6.47 -4.09 -11.36
C GLN A 106 -6.32 -2.99 -12.41
N TYR A 107 -7.16 -3.03 -13.45
CA TYR A 107 -7.20 -1.99 -14.48
C TYR A 107 -5.89 -1.78 -15.26
N TYR A 108 -5.01 -2.79 -15.30
CA TYR A 108 -3.80 -2.73 -16.12
C TYR A 108 -4.16 -2.55 -17.60
N GLU A 109 -3.73 -1.43 -18.19
CA GLU A 109 -3.97 -1.10 -19.58
C GLU A 109 -2.73 -1.38 -20.45
N LYS A 110 -2.93 -1.50 -21.76
CA LYS A 110 -1.85 -1.75 -22.73
C LYS A 110 -0.77 -0.66 -22.73
N ASN A 111 -1.13 0.57 -22.36
CA ASN A 111 -0.22 1.71 -22.31
C ASN A 111 0.30 1.97 -20.89
N SER A 112 0.14 1.01 -19.97
CA SER A 112 0.72 1.14 -18.65
C SER A 112 2.24 1.13 -18.75
N GLU A 113 2.88 2.03 -18.03
CA GLU A 113 4.33 2.17 -17.98
C GLU A 113 4.84 1.57 -16.68
N TRP A 114 6.04 1.00 -16.71
CA TRP A 114 6.71 0.47 -15.53
C TRP A 114 7.88 1.36 -15.15
N GLY A 115 7.97 1.68 -13.87
CA GLY A 115 9.08 2.40 -13.24
C GLY A 115 9.70 1.57 -12.13
N GLY A 116 10.94 1.91 -11.77
CA GLY A 116 11.56 1.32 -10.60
C GLY A 116 12.84 2.04 -10.17
N SER A 117 13.12 1.94 -8.87
CA SER A 117 14.26 2.62 -8.24
C SER A 117 14.71 1.86 -6.99
N LEU A 118 15.88 2.22 -6.48
CA LEU A 118 16.39 1.70 -5.21
C LEU A 118 16.11 2.70 -4.09
N GLY A 119 15.81 2.15 -2.91
CA GLY A 119 15.65 2.88 -1.66
C GLY A 119 14.26 3.42 -1.36
N LEU A 120 14.15 4.15 -0.24
CA LEU A 120 12.89 4.65 0.29
C LEU A 120 12.52 6.03 -0.25
N SER A 121 13.48 6.80 -0.78
CA SER A 121 13.30 8.14 -1.33
C SER A 121 14.28 8.37 -2.49
N ASN A 122 14.05 9.40 -3.30
CA ASN A 122 14.98 9.80 -4.37
C ASN A 122 16.36 10.24 -3.84
N SER A 123 16.45 10.56 -2.55
CA SER A 123 17.68 10.93 -1.84
C SER A 123 18.39 9.75 -1.18
N SER A 124 17.85 8.53 -1.28
CA SER A 124 18.42 7.35 -0.63
C SER A 124 19.73 6.89 -1.26
N THR A 125 20.53 6.16 -0.46
CA THR A 125 21.85 5.68 -0.90
C THR A 125 21.78 4.74 -2.10
N LYS A 126 22.82 4.82 -2.93
CA LYS A 126 22.99 3.99 -4.14
C LYS A 126 23.16 2.48 -3.90
N ASN A 127 23.00 1.98 -2.66
CA ASN A 127 23.16 0.56 -2.32
C ASN A 127 22.06 0.03 -1.38
N SER A 128 20.87 0.63 -1.43
CA SER A 128 19.75 0.17 -0.61
C SER A 128 19.27 -1.24 -0.99
N SER A 129 18.91 -2.05 0.01
CA SER A 129 18.19 -3.33 -0.18
C SER A 129 16.71 -3.15 -0.50
N PHE A 130 16.16 -1.95 -0.32
CA PHE A 130 14.82 -1.63 -0.77
C PHE A 130 14.77 -1.36 -2.26
N ILE A 131 13.74 -1.91 -2.92
CA ILE A 131 13.48 -1.75 -4.35
C ILE A 131 12.04 -1.29 -4.49
N LYS A 132 11.82 -0.12 -5.09
CA LYS A 132 10.50 0.35 -5.48
C LYS A 132 10.23 -0.07 -6.92
N ILE A 133 9.04 -0.61 -7.14
CA ILE A 133 8.50 -0.89 -8.46
C ILE A 133 7.16 -0.18 -8.53
N GLU A 134 6.91 0.52 -9.62
CA GLU A 134 5.64 1.19 -9.89
C GLU A 134 5.17 0.83 -11.29
N THR A 135 3.86 0.79 -11.46
CA THR A 135 3.26 0.79 -12.78
C THR A 135 2.08 1.72 -12.78
N GLY A 136 1.97 2.53 -13.83
CA GLY A 136 0.88 3.47 -13.91
C GLY A 136 0.40 3.66 -15.33
N TYR A 137 -0.76 4.28 -15.45
CA TYR A 137 -1.44 4.51 -16.72
C TYR A 137 -2.17 5.85 -16.67
N PRO A 138 -2.35 6.51 -17.83
CA PRO A 138 -3.13 7.74 -17.91
C PRO A 138 -4.61 7.48 -17.58
N ALA A 139 -5.19 8.35 -16.78
CA ALA A 139 -6.60 8.37 -16.41
C ALA A 139 -7.10 9.83 -16.40
N CYS A 140 -8.04 10.20 -15.51
CA CYS A 140 -8.29 11.60 -15.15
C CYS A 140 -7.10 12.10 -14.29
N GLY A 141 -5.94 12.26 -14.92
CA GLY A 141 -4.63 12.33 -14.26
C GLY A 141 -3.77 11.13 -14.63
N TYR A 142 -2.98 10.63 -13.68
CA TYR A 142 -2.16 9.44 -13.82
C TYR A 142 -2.22 8.64 -12.53
N THR A 143 -2.57 7.36 -12.62
CA THR A 143 -2.68 6.46 -11.47
C THR A 143 -1.51 5.50 -11.47
N PHE A 144 -1.02 5.14 -10.28
CA PHE A 144 0.12 4.24 -10.09
C PHE A 144 -0.17 3.21 -9.00
N SER A 145 -0.02 1.94 -9.33
CA SER A 145 0.15 0.87 -8.33
C SER A 145 1.62 0.76 -7.97
N ASN A 146 1.93 0.88 -6.68
CA ASN A 146 3.29 0.92 -6.18
C ASN A 146 3.59 -0.24 -5.25
N TYR A 147 4.82 -0.75 -5.32
CA TYR A 147 5.31 -1.87 -4.54
C TYR A 147 6.68 -1.56 -3.97
N LEU A 148 6.82 -1.72 -2.65
CA LEU A 148 8.10 -1.64 -1.95
C LEU A 148 8.54 -3.05 -1.58
N PHE A 149 9.64 -3.50 -2.18
CA PHE A 149 10.29 -4.75 -1.83
C PHE A 149 11.52 -4.52 -0.97
N TYR A 150 11.89 -5.52 -0.17
CA TYR A 150 13.16 -5.61 0.52
C TYR A 150 13.87 -6.90 0.13
N LEU A 151 15.12 -6.77 -0.33
CA LEU A 151 15.94 -7.88 -0.78
C LEU A 151 17.19 -8.01 0.08
N LYS A 152 17.31 -9.12 0.80
CA LYS A 152 18.52 -9.45 1.58
C LYS A 152 18.85 -10.92 1.47
N ASN A 153 20.10 -11.25 1.15
CA ASN A 153 20.58 -12.63 0.99
C ASN A 153 19.70 -13.45 0.02
N ASN A 154 19.30 -12.86 -1.11
CA ASN A 154 18.37 -13.43 -2.10
C ASN A 154 16.95 -13.75 -1.58
N ASN A 155 16.63 -13.37 -0.34
CA ASN A 155 15.28 -13.41 0.18
C ASN A 155 14.59 -12.08 -0.13
N LEU A 156 13.56 -12.15 -0.95
CA LEU A 156 12.74 -11.01 -1.35
C LEU A 156 11.46 -11.00 -0.52
N GLN A 157 11.11 -9.85 0.04
CA GLN A 157 9.86 -9.63 0.75
C GLN A 157 9.15 -8.41 0.16
N LEU A 158 7.86 -8.56 -0.16
CA LEU A 158 6.97 -7.42 -0.36
C LEU A 158 6.68 -6.76 1.01
N VAL A 159 7.14 -5.53 1.19
CA VAL A 159 7.04 -4.78 2.45
C VAL A 159 5.78 -3.92 2.48
N HIS A 160 5.46 -3.27 1.36
CA HIS A 160 4.31 -2.39 1.25
C HIS A 160 3.80 -2.32 -0.19
N GLU A 161 2.52 -2.04 -0.32
CA GLU A 161 1.79 -1.82 -1.57
C GLU A 161 0.83 -0.66 -1.32
N TRP A 162 0.75 0.27 -2.27
CA TRP A 162 -0.12 1.43 -2.20
C TRP A 162 -0.47 1.94 -3.60
N GLU A 163 -1.57 2.68 -3.68
CA GLU A 163 -1.95 3.43 -4.87
C GLU A 163 -1.49 4.88 -4.75
N ALA A 164 -1.11 5.47 -5.86
CA ALA A 164 -0.84 6.90 -5.97
C ALA A 164 -1.58 7.46 -7.19
N MET A 165 -1.93 8.73 -7.15
CA MET A 165 -2.51 9.45 -8.28
C MET A 165 -1.94 10.85 -8.35
N SER A 166 -1.69 11.34 -9.55
CA SER A 166 -1.30 12.72 -9.79
C SER A 166 -2.12 13.29 -10.94
N ASP A 167 -2.65 14.49 -10.78
CA ASP A 167 -3.26 15.28 -11.83
C ASP A 167 -2.77 16.73 -11.73
N GLY A 168 -1.80 17.09 -12.58
CA GLY A 168 -1.09 18.36 -12.47
C GLY A 168 -0.38 18.50 -11.11
N GLY A 169 -0.73 19.54 -10.36
CA GLY A 169 -0.20 19.80 -9.00
C GLY A 169 -1.03 19.17 -7.87
N TRP A 170 -1.98 18.31 -8.19
CA TRP A 170 -2.86 17.65 -7.24
C TRP A 170 -2.59 16.16 -7.21
N GLY A 171 -2.88 15.50 -6.10
CA GLY A 171 -2.71 14.06 -6.04
C GLY A 171 -2.66 13.47 -4.65
N ILE A 172 -2.44 12.16 -4.65
CA ILE A 172 -2.23 11.34 -3.47
C ILE A 172 -0.98 10.49 -3.67
N TRP A 173 -0.07 10.50 -2.70
CA TRP A 173 1.18 9.74 -2.74
C TRP A 173 1.59 9.27 -1.35
N THR A 174 2.62 8.43 -1.29
CA THR A 174 3.19 7.96 -0.02
C THR A 174 4.55 8.59 0.20
N GLU A 175 4.74 9.20 1.37
CA GLU A 175 6.04 9.67 1.83
C GLU A 175 6.66 8.67 2.80
N PHE A 176 7.89 8.27 2.54
CA PHE A 176 8.70 7.44 3.45
C PHE A 176 9.63 8.33 4.27
N ILE A 177 9.65 8.10 5.58
CA ILE A 177 10.40 8.89 6.55
C ILE A 177 11.32 7.96 7.33
N THR A 178 12.62 8.27 7.34
CA THR A 178 13.63 7.54 8.11
C THR A 178 14.73 8.48 8.59
N ASP A 179 15.28 8.17 9.76
CA ASP A 179 16.44 8.88 10.32
C ASP A 179 17.77 8.30 9.79
N ASP A 180 17.75 7.08 9.22
CA ASP A 180 18.94 6.41 8.67
C ASP A 180 19.01 6.64 7.16
N LEU A 181 19.70 7.69 6.72
CA LEU A 181 19.87 8.02 5.30
C LEU A 181 21.04 7.27 4.64
N ASP A 182 22.04 6.87 5.42
CA ASP A 182 23.31 6.32 4.91
C ASP A 182 23.33 4.79 4.76
N LYS A 183 22.32 4.10 5.28
CA LYS A 183 22.24 2.63 5.31
C LYS A 183 20.78 2.19 5.26
N ASP A 184 20.55 0.90 5.05
CA ASP A 184 19.21 0.35 5.20
C ASP A 184 18.69 0.57 6.63
N PRO A 185 17.57 1.29 6.82
CA PRO A 185 16.98 1.42 8.13
C PRO A 185 16.54 0.05 8.64
N VAL A 186 16.57 -0.13 9.97
CA VAL A 186 15.87 -1.24 10.65
C VAL A 186 14.44 -0.85 11.03
N LYS A 187 14.11 0.44 10.88
CA LYS A 187 12.83 1.04 11.20
C LYS A 187 12.59 2.28 10.35
N PHE A 188 11.42 2.41 9.76
CA PHE A 188 11.01 3.61 9.03
C PHE A 188 9.50 3.77 9.12
N TYR A 189 9.02 4.94 8.71
CA TYR A 189 7.60 5.27 8.70
C TYR A 189 7.17 5.59 7.29
N CYS A 190 5.88 5.42 7.01
CA CYS A 190 5.26 6.13 5.90
C CYS A 190 4.00 6.84 6.36
N LYS A 191 3.55 7.79 5.54
CA LYS A 191 2.21 8.38 5.60
C LYS A 191 1.70 8.55 4.17
N THR A 192 0.39 8.47 4.02
CA THR A 192 -0.27 8.91 2.80
C THR A 192 -0.44 10.42 2.88
N VAL A 193 -0.06 11.10 1.81
CA VAL A 193 -0.25 12.53 1.61
C VAL A 193 -1.26 12.72 0.49
N SER A 194 -2.27 13.55 0.73
CA SER A 194 -3.21 14.00 -0.29
C SER A 194 -3.18 15.53 -0.34
N LEU A 195 -3.05 16.06 -1.55
CA LEU A 195 -3.22 17.47 -1.87
C LEU A 195 -4.32 17.55 -2.93
N GLU A 196 -5.49 18.01 -2.50
CA GLU A 196 -6.70 18.09 -3.34
C GLU A 196 -7.14 19.56 -3.49
N PRO A 197 -7.75 19.93 -4.63
CA PRO A 197 -8.40 21.24 -4.76
C PRO A 197 -9.45 21.44 -3.66
N ASP A 198 -9.54 22.65 -3.12
CA ASP A 198 -10.66 23.04 -2.25
C ASP A 198 -11.89 23.35 -3.11
N ASP A 199 -13.10 23.22 -2.55
CA ASP A 199 -14.37 23.46 -3.24
C ASP A 199 -14.62 24.97 -3.54
N ASN A 200 -13.63 25.82 -3.29
CA ASN A 200 -13.73 27.26 -3.49
C ASN A 200 -13.24 27.64 -4.90
N ASP A 201 -13.84 28.66 -5.52
CA ASP A 201 -13.53 29.13 -6.88
C ASP A 201 -12.13 29.78 -7.06
N THR A 202 -11.18 29.52 -6.14
CA THR A 202 -9.80 30.00 -6.24
C THR A 202 -8.91 28.93 -6.83
N GLU A 203 -8.39 29.19 -8.03
CA GLU A 203 -7.69 28.25 -8.94
C GLU A 203 -6.45 27.54 -8.34
N ASP A 204 -5.91 28.03 -7.21
CA ASP A 204 -4.73 27.45 -6.52
C ASP A 204 -5.04 27.02 -5.08
N SER A 205 -6.29 27.11 -4.62
CA SER A 205 -6.64 26.73 -3.24
C SER A 205 -6.78 25.22 -3.08
N GLY A 206 -6.18 24.66 -2.02
CA GLY A 206 -6.17 23.24 -1.79
C GLY A 206 -6.17 22.83 -0.32
N VAL A 207 -6.45 21.56 -0.08
CA VAL A 207 -6.47 20.94 1.24
C VAL A 207 -5.41 19.84 1.29
N LEU A 208 -4.40 20.06 2.13
CA LEU A 208 -3.37 19.08 2.42
C LEU A 208 -3.84 18.18 3.57
N LYS A 209 -3.82 16.87 3.36
CA LYS A 209 -4.20 15.86 4.35
C LYS A 209 -3.07 14.84 4.53
N TYR A 210 -2.88 14.39 5.78
CA TYR A 210 -2.06 13.20 6.07
C TYR A 210 -2.91 12.11 6.70
N SER A 211 -2.81 10.90 6.16
CA SER A 211 -3.47 9.70 6.65
C SER A 211 -2.51 8.51 6.73
N ASP A 212 -3.02 7.37 7.20
CA ASP A 212 -2.38 6.06 7.14
C ASP A 212 -0.92 6.00 7.64
N SER A 213 -0.64 6.72 8.74
CA SER A 213 0.68 6.68 9.36
C SER A 213 1.02 5.25 9.74
N THR A 214 2.06 4.69 9.14
CA THR A 214 2.43 3.28 9.27
C THR A 214 3.88 3.15 9.68
N LEU A 215 4.12 2.38 10.73
CA LEU A 215 5.45 2.00 11.18
C LEU A 215 5.88 0.68 10.54
N PHE A 216 7.07 0.67 9.95
CA PHE A 216 7.75 -0.54 9.50
C PHE A 216 8.95 -0.82 10.39
N SER A 217 9.10 -2.08 10.79
CA SER A 217 10.23 -2.53 11.62
C SER A 217 10.72 -3.90 11.18
N LEU A 218 12.03 -4.07 11.12
CA LEU A 218 12.67 -5.34 10.87
C LEU A 218 12.70 -6.16 12.18
N GLN A 219 12.05 -7.32 12.19
CA GLN A 219 12.04 -8.24 13.33
C GLN A 219 12.62 -9.58 12.90
N GLY A 220 13.84 -9.87 13.35
CA GLY A 220 14.62 -10.97 12.79
C GLY A 220 14.93 -10.70 11.32
N ASN A 221 14.50 -11.58 10.43
CA ASN A 221 14.70 -11.47 8.98
C ASN A 221 13.43 -11.07 8.21
N LYS A 222 12.39 -10.58 8.88
CA LYS A 222 11.12 -10.19 8.25
C LYS A 222 10.69 -8.78 8.67
N TRP A 223 10.29 -7.99 7.69
CA TRP A 223 9.63 -6.72 7.91
C TRP A 223 8.22 -6.93 8.42
N LYS A 224 7.83 -6.11 9.40
CA LYS A 224 6.47 -6.02 9.92
C LYS A 224 5.99 -4.59 9.82
N LYS A 225 4.73 -4.42 9.43
CA LYS A 225 4.03 -3.14 9.41
C LYS A 225 3.05 -3.03 10.58
N LYS A 226 2.88 -1.82 11.11
CA LYS A 226 1.90 -1.48 12.14
C LYS A 226 1.30 -0.12 11.81
N LEU A 227 0.00 -0.10 11.51
CA LEU A 227 -0.75 1.13 11.36
C LEU A 227 -0.82 1.87 12.72
N LEU A 228 -0.54 3.16 12.71
CA LEU A 228 -0.50 4.04 13.88
C LEU A 228 -1.70 4.98 13.95
N SER A 229 -2.29 5.34 12.80
CA SER A 229 -3.51 6.14 12.69
C SER A 229 -4.72 5.28 12.39
N ALA A 230 -5.92 5.88 12.40
CA ALA A 230 -7.09 5.22 11.83
C ALA A 230 -6.91 5.12 10.30
N LYS A 231 -7.23 3.95 9.73
CA LYS A 231 -7.11 3.69 8.28
C LYS A 231 -8.03 4.64 7.51
N GLU A 232 -7.51 5.21 6.42
CA GLU A 232 -8.21 6.11 5.49
C GLU A 232 -8.83 7.35 6.16
N LYS A 233 -8.37 7.70 7.37
CA LYS A 233 -8.84 8.89 8.08
C LYS A 233 -7.70 9.87 8.28
N PRO A 234 -7.86 11.13 7.85
CA PRO A 234 -6.83 12.13 8.06
C PRO A 234 -6.67 12.40 9.56
N TYR A 235 -5.42 12.44 10.02
CA TYR A 235 -5.06 12.88 11.37
C TYR A 235 -4.44 14.29 11.37
N PHE A 236 -4.19 14.83 10.18
CA PHE A 236 -3.75 16.19 9.94
C PHE A 236 -4.47 16.72 8.70
N GLU A 237 -4.89 17.97 8.76
CA GLU A 237 -5.49 18.69 7.64
C GLU A 237 -5.09 20.17 7.70
N LYS A 238 -4.75 20.75 6.56
CA LYS A 238 -4.39 22.17 6.45
C LYS A 238 -4.79 22.73 5.09
N LYS A 239 -5.46 23.88 5.08
CA LYS A 239 -5.64 24.68 3.86
C LYS A 239 -4.30 25.27 3.41
N THR A 240 -3.98 25.12 2.13
CA THR A 240 -2.75 25.61 1.50
C THR A 240 -3.04 26.02 0.06
N THR A 241 -2.02 26.45 -0.67
CA THR A 241 -2.04 26.45 -2.12
C THR A 241 -1.08 25.43 -2.69
N ALA A 242 -1.27 24.99 -3.94
CA ALA A 242 -0.33 24.06 -4.58
C ALA A 242 1.04 24.73 -4.73
N THR A 243 1.06 26.00 -5.13
CA THR A 243 2.30 26.80 -5.20
C THR A 243 3.04 26.83 -3.86
N ALA A 244 2.36 27.14 -2.76
CA ALA A 244 2.98 27.23 -1.45
C ALA A 244 3.43 25.87 -0.91
N PHE A 245 2.77 24.78 -1.33
CA PHE A 245 3.15 23.42 -0.99
C PHE A 245 4.48 23.04 -1.67
N TYR A 246 4.57 23.19 -2.99
CA TYR A 246 5.76 22.80 -3.76
C TYR A 246 6.98 23.72 -3.57
N GLN A 247 6.82 24.89 -2.95
CA GLN A 247 7.94 25.77 -2.57
C GLN A 247 8.61 25.36 -1.24
N GLN A 248 8.04 24.42 -0.48
CA GLN A 248 8.57 24.00 0.82
C GLN A 248 9.55 22.82 0.74
N ASP A 249 9.67 22.19 -0.43
CA ASP A 249 10.62 21.10 -0.74
C ASP A 249 11.88 21.62 -1.46
#